data_AF-A0A814M5B1-F1
#
_entry.id   AF-A0A814M5B1-F1
#
_cell.length_a   1.000
_cell.length_b   1.000
_cell.length_c   1.000
_cell.angle_alpha   90.00
_cell.angle_beta   90.00
_cell.angle_gamma   90.00
#
_symmetry.space_group_name_H-M   'P 1'
#
loop_
_entity.id
_entity.type
_entity.pdbx_description
1 polymer ?
#
loop_
_entity_poly.entity_id
_entity_poly.type
_entity_poly.pdbx_seq_one_letter_code
_entity_poly.pdbx_strand_id
1 'polypeptide(L)'
;MRPTFILLLLINVRSAVAVASNSLGDCYALVVKFDTTCAANVTVVSSILSTTGINVICPSGFTNSTCPGNWSNGTCVFAHKLCVTCSAGPPVRIRVQSNGLPRFCPNAPQPITEQNIDFTVNFNPDVSINSLNHNPTSVAALDAIVCNLSSQILAPASSNLVINGDPLITVAAISIDGVPILNVNSANNADPFYPTGNISVEIVDACLGHPNQQNMYHYHIGTACALTLPNGSIAQCTNIPSCSTNIANYSISSFNQYRTITVIGIAKDGHIIYGPYDSTGTEVSIVNLAT
;
A
#
# COMPACT_ATOMS: atom_id res chain seq x y z
N MET A 1 17.01 -20.40 6.82
CA MET A 1 15.58 -20.35 7.20
C MET A 1 14.97 -19.18 6.45
N ARG A 2 14.10 -19.43 5.47
CA ARG A 2 13.35 -18.35 4.82
C ARG A 2 12.33 -17.84 5.87
N PRO A 3 12.32 -16.56 6.23
CA PRO A 3 11.23 -16.04 7.05
C PRO A 3 9.95 -16.15 6.21
N THR A 4 9.10 -17.13 6.53
CA THR A 4 7.83 -17.44 5.85
C THR A 4 6.74 -16.44 6.24
N PHE A 5 7.08 -15.16 6.36
CA PHE A 5 6.21 -14.17 6.98
C PHE A 5 6.09 -12.92 6.10
N ILE A 6 4.82 -12.70 5.73
CA ILE A 6 4.17 -11.44 5.35
C ILE A 6 3.95 -11.23 3.85
N LEU A 7 2.73 -11.57 3.41
CA LEU A 7 1.75 -10.55 3.00
C LEU A 7 0.34 -11.10 3.23
N LEU A 8 -0.54 -10.28 3.81
CA LEU A 8 -1.79 -10.70 4.41
C LEU A 8 -2.85 -11.15 3.40
N LEU A 9 -3.43 -12.31 3.71
CA LEU A 9 -4.48 -13.01 2.97
C LEU A 9 -5.88 -12.43 3.19
N LEU A 10 -6.68 -12.60 2.13
CA LEU A 10 -8.12 -12.79 2.11
C LEU A 10 -8.55 -14.07 2.90
N ILE A 11 -8.37 -14.15 4.23
CA ILE A 11 -8.81 -15.31 5.02
C ILE A 11 -10.23 -15.11 5.56
N ASN A 12 -11.08 -16.13 5.33
CA ASN A 12 -12.39 -16.26 5.95
C ASN A 12 -12.28 -16.52 7.46
N VAL A 13 -12.27 -15.45 8.26
CA VAL A 13 -12.61 -15.55 9.69
C VAL A 13 -14.13 -15.40 9.80
N ARG A 14 -14.87 -16.51 9.91
CA ARG A 14 -16.30 -16.53 10.24
C ARG A 14 -16.54 -16.20 11.73
N SER A 15 -16.01 -15.09 12.19
CA SER A 15 -16.41 -14.46 13.45
C SER A 15 -17.19 -13.22 13.08
N ALA A 16 -18.49 -13.19 13.41
CA ALA A 16 -19.55 -12.26 13.03
C ALA A 16 -19.24 -10.74 13.05
N VAL A 17 -18.25 -10.32 12.27
CA VAL A 17 -18.06 -8.95 11.81
C VAL A 17 -18.53 -8.96 10.36
N ALA A 18 -19.45 -8.07 10.03
CA ALA A 18 -19.90 -7.90 8.66
C ALA A 18 -18.66 -7.54 7.82
N VAL A 19 -18.17 -8.52 7.06
CA VAL A 19 -17.16 -8.27 6.02
C VAL A 19 -17.78 -7.24 5.09
N ALA A 20 -17.05 -6.18 4.77
CA ALA A 20 -17.52 -5.16 3.84
C ALA A 20 -18.05 -5.85 2.58
N SER A 21 -19.26 -5.48 2.16
CA SER A 21 -19.87 -5.98 0.93
C SER A 21 -19.36 -5.19 -0.28
N ASN A 22 -20.02 -5.33 -1.43
CA ASN A 22 -19.83 -4.49 -2.61
C ASN A 22 -20.85 -3.33 -2.68
N SER A 23 -21.48 -2.98 -1.55
CA SER A 23 -22.45 -1.90 -1.47
C SER A 23 -21.81 -0.51 -1.59
N LEU A 24 -22.61 0.48 -2.00
CA LEU A 24 -22.16 1.87 -2.05
C LEU A 24 -21.85 2.42 -0.66
N GLY A 25 -22.60 2.00 0.36
CA GLY A 25 -22.37 2.38 1.75
C GLY A 25 -21.02 1.89 2.27
N ASP A 26 -20.65 0.64 1.99
CA ASP A 26 -19.35 0.09 2.38
C ASP A 26 -18.20 0.72 1.59
N CYS A 27 -18.43 1.09 0.32
CA CYS A 27 -17.46 1.85 -0.45
C CYS A 27 -17.17 3.21 0.20
N TYR A 28 -18.20 3.96 0.60
CA TYR A 28 -18.00 5.22 1.31
C TYR A 28 -17.35 5.01 2.68
N ALA A 29 -17.72 3.95 3.41
CA ALA A 29 -17.08 3.59 4.68
C ALA A 29 -15.59 3.26 4.53
N LEU A 30 -15.18 2.72 3.37
CA LEU A 30 -13.78 2.56 3.00
C LEU A 30 -13.13 3.91 2.69
N VAL A 31 -13.73 4.75 1.84
CA VAL A 31 -13.15 6.02 1.38
C VAL A 31 -12.80 6.94 2.55
N VAL A 32 -13.61 6.98 3.60
CA VAL A 32 -13.33 7.79 4.80
C VAL A 32 -12.10 7.32 5.60
N LYS A 33 -11.51 6.17 5.26
CA LYS A 33 -10.26 5.68 5.84
C LYS A 33 -9.02 6.20 5.11
N PHE A 34 -9.16 6.74 3.91
CA PHE A 34 -8.06 7.32 3.14
C PHE A 34 -7.82 8.77 3.57
N ASP A 35 -6.56 9.19 3.59
CA ASP A 35 -6.14 10.57 3.85
C ASP A 35 -6.35 11.47 2.63
N THR A 36 -7.58 11.49 2.13
CA THR A 36 -7.96 12.18 0.90
C THR A 36 -7.72 13.69 1.02
N THR A 37 -7.05 14.27 0.01
CA THR A 37 -6.70 15.69 -0.08
C THR A 37 -7.63 16.47 -1.01
N CYS A 38 -8.43 15.79 -1.84
CA CYS A 38 -9.51 16.45 -2.57
C CYS A 38 -10.67 16.78 -1.62
N ALA A 39 -11.44 17.84 -1.91
CA ALA A 39 -12.48 18.27 -0.98
C ALA A 39 -13.54 17.18 -0.74
N ALA A 40 -14.05 17.11 0.49
CA ALA A 40 -15.12 16.19 0.85
C ALA A 40 -16.34 16.42 -0.07
N ASN A 41 -16.88 15.33 -0.64
CA ASN A 41 -17.99 15.32 -1.60
C ASN A 41 -17.66 15.77 -3.04
N VAL A 42 -16.39 15.82 -3.44
CA VAL A 42 -16.00 16.30 -4.77
C VAL A 42 -16.04 15.21 -5.83
N THR A 43 -16.67 15.59 -6.95
CA THR A 43 -16.54 15.02 -8.28
C THR A 43 -15.10 14.60 -8.56
N VAL A 44 -14.93 13.41 -9.12
CA VAL A 44 -13.68 12.94 -9.77
C VAL A 44 -12.86 14.11 -10.33
N VAL A 45 -11.61 14.26 -9.87
CA VAL A 45 -10.72 15.28 -10.44
C VAL A 45 -10.24 14.84 -11.81
N SER A 46 -10.08 15.76 -12.75
CA SER A 46 -9.64 15.42 -14.12
C SER A 46 -8.19 14.92 -14.16
N SER A 47 -7.34 15.44 -13.28
CA SER A 47 -5.96 15.00 -13.09
C SER A 47 -5.56 15.23 -11.63
N ILE A 48 -4.96 14.23 -10.99
CA ILE A 48 -4.49 14.39 -9.62
C ILE A 48 -3.31 15.36 -9.54
N LEU A 49 -2.45 15.39 -10.55
CA LEU A 49 -1.25 16.22 -10.58
C LEU A 49 -1.56 17.72 -10.59
N SER A 50 -2.72 18.13 -11.11
CA SER A 50 -3.14 19.54 -11.13
C SER A 50 -3.81 20.00 -9.82
N THR A 51 -4.07 19.09 -8.88
CA THR A 51 -4.63 19.46 -7.58
C THR A 51 -3.58 20.09 -6.66
N THR A 52 -4.02 20.95 -5.74
CA THR A 52 -3.13 21.61 -4.78
C THR A 52 -2.51 20.63 -3.78
N GLY A 53 -3.27 19.62 -3.35
CA GLY A 53 -2.84 18.68 -2.30
C GLY A 53 -2.68 19.33 -0.93
N ILE A 54 -1.96 18.63 -0.05
CA ILE A 54 -1.56 19.09 1.28
C ILE A 54 -0.04 19.15 1.33
N ASN A 55 0.52 20.29 1.73
CA ASN A 55 1.97 20.44 1.84
C ASN A 55 2.54 19.56 2.96
N VAL A 56 3.57 18.78 2.63
CA VAL A 56 4.46 18.07 3.54
C VAL A 56 5.76 18.87 3.64
N ILE A 57 6.15 19.22 4.86
CA ILE A 57 7.30 20.08 5.15
C ILE A 57 8.38 19.25 5.82
N CYS A 58 9.53 19.11 5.15
CA CYS A 58 10.62 18.25 5.56
C CYS A 58 11.88 19.06 5.89
N PRO A 59 12.16 19.28 7.19
CA PRO A 59 13.34 20.02 7.62
C PRO A 59 14.65 19.24 7.45
N SER A 60 14.57 17.93 7.22
CA SER A 60 15.72 17.05 6.95
C SER A 60 15.26 15.79 6.20
N GLY A 61 16.21 14.97 5.74
CA GLY A 61 15.95 13.74 4.98
C GLY A 61 15.97 13.95 3.45
N PHE A 62 16.01 15.20 3.00
CA PHE A 62 16.14 15.56 1.58
C PHE A 62 17.33 16.49 1.36
N THR A 63 17.73 16.59 0.09
CA THR A 63 18.64 17.61 -0.43
C THR A 63 17.93 18.35 -1.57
N ASN A 64 18.56 19.40 -2.11
CA ASN A 64 18.05 20.10 -3.29
C ASN A 64 17.82 19.16 -4.50
N SER A 65 18.61 18.09 -4.62
CA SER A 65 18.51 17.16 -5.75
C SER A 65 17.55 15.99 -5.51
N THR A 66 17.15 15.73 -4.26
CA THR A 66 16.24 14.61 -3.94
C THR A 66 14.83 15.06 -3.57
N CYS A 67 14.61 16.35 -3.33
CA CYS A 67 13.30 16.90 -2.99
C CYS A 67 12.31 16.76 -4.17
N PRO A 68 11.14 16.11 -3.99
CA PRO A 68 10.12 15.98 -5.03
C PRO A 68 9.37 17.29 -5.34
N GLY A 69 9.65 18.37 -4.60
CA GLY A 69 8.97 19.66 -4.72
C GLY A 69 9.94 20.83 -4.63
N ASN A 70 9.58 21.83 -3.83
CA ASN A 70 10.36 23.04 -3.67
C ASN A 70 11.39 22.89 -2.54
N TRP A 71 12.65 23.10 -2.86
CA TRP A 71 13.73 23.18 -1.88
C TRP A 71 14.05 24.65 -1.57
N SER A 72 13.95 25.04 -0.29
CA SER A 72 14.29 26.39 0.14
C SER A 72 14.83 26.39 1.56
N ASN A 73 15.95 27.09 1.80
CA ASN A 73 16.58 27.25 3.11
C ASN A 73 16.76 25.93 3.90
N GLY A 74 17.19 24.86 3.21
CA GLY A 74 17.42 23.56 3.85
C GLY A 74 16.15 22.74 4.10
N THR A 75 14.98 23.22 3.66
CA THR A 75 13.68 22.56 3.84
C THR A 75 13.13 22.14 2.48
N CYS A 76 12.70 20.88 2.38
CA CYS A 76 11.93 20.39 1.25
C CYS A 76 10.44 20.55 1.52
N VAL A 77 9.69 21.10 0.56
CA VAL A 77 8.23 21.20 0.62
C VAL A 77 7.63 20.60 -0.63
N PHE A 78 6.80 19.57 -0.48
CA PHE A 78 6.08 18.95 -1.59
C PHE A 78 4.61 18.76 -1.23
N ALA A 79 3.75 18.56 -2.23
CA ALA A 79 2.34 18.33 -2.02
C ALA A 79 2.05 16.83 -2.00
N HIS A 80 1.43 16.32 -0.93
CA HIS A 80 0.76 15.03 -0.95
C HIS A 80 -0.61 15.19 -1.62
N LYS A 81 -0.95 14.34 -2.60
CA LYS A 81 -2.21 14.42 -3.36
C LYS A 81 -2.86 13.04 -3.45
N LEU A 82 -4.08 12.93 -2.92
CA LEU A 82 -4.88 11.71 -2.92
C LEU A 82 -6.36 12.04 -3.08
N CYS A 83 -7.05 11.35 -3.98
CA CYS A 83 -8.49 11.43 -4.13
C CYS A 83 -9.06 10.03 -4.34
N VAL A 84 -9.92 9.59 -3.43
CA VAL A 84 -10.62 8.32 -3.54
C VAL A 84 -12.11 8.58 -3.57
N THR A 85 -12.80 8.07 -4.59
CA THR A 85 -14.23 8.32 -4.80
C THR A 85 -14.98 7.04 -5.12
N CYS A 86 -16.25 6.98 -4.72
CA CYS A 86 -17.15 5.90 -5.06
C CYS A 86 -18.23 6.40 -6.03
N SER A 87 -18.59 5.59 -7.00
CA SER A 87 -19.71 5.84 -7.91
C SER A 87 -20.77 4.75 -7.77
N ALA A 88 -22.03 5.18 -7.68
CA ALA A 88 -23.18 4.29 -7.70
C ALA A 88 -23.31 3.57 -9.05
N GLY A 89 -23.74 2.31 -9.01
CA GLY A 89 -24.00 1.49 -10.19
C GLY A 89 -24.05 0.00 -9.85
N PRO A 90 -24.54 -0.86 -10.75
CA PRO A 90 -24.30 -2.30 -10.71
C PRO A 90 -23.18 -2.67 -11.70
N PRO A 91 -21.93 -2.89 -11.25
CA PRO A 91 -21.44 -2.89 -9.87
C PRO A 91 -21.07 -1.49 -9.34
N VAL A 92 -20.96 -1.36 -8.02
CA VAL A 92 -20.38 -0.18 -7.38
C VAL A 92 -18.92 -0.10 -7.80
N ARG A 93 -18.43 1.12 -8.08
CA ARG A 93 -17.04 1.32 -8.48
C ARG A 93 -16.35 2.29 -7.54
N ILE A 94 -15.05 2.06 -7.40
CA ILE A 94 -14.15 2.94 -6.67
C ILE A 94 -13.06 3.42 -7.63
N ARG A 95 -12.77 4.72 -7.59
CA ARG A 95 -11.68 5.36 -8.32
C ARG A 95 -10.65 5.88 -7.34
N VAL A 96 -9.40 5.57 -7.59
CA VAL A 96 -8.24 6.02 -6.80
C VAL A 96 -7.39 6.90 -7.70
N GLN A 97 -7.08 8.10 -7.23
CA GLN A 97 -6.21 9.05 -7.91
C GLN A 97 -5.13 9.50 -6.90
N SER A 98 -3.86 9.30 -7.19
CA SER A 98 -2.75 9.62 -6.26
C SER A 98 -1.55 10.17 -7.00
N ASN A 99 -0.79 11.09 -6.36
CA ASN A 99 0.53 11.45 -6.85
C ASN A 99 1.66 10.53 -6.37
N GLY A 100 1.34 9.51 -5.57
CA GLY A 100 2.27 8.51 -5.06
C GLY A 100 3.25 9.01 -4.00
N LEU A 101 3.16 10.27 -3.57
CA LEU A 101 4.02 10.81 -2.51
C LEU A 101 3.41 10.55 -1.12
N PRO A 102 4.23 10.17 -0.13
CA PRO A 102 3.75 9.97 1.24
C PRO A 102 3.36 11.30 1.90
N ARG A 103 2.50 11.23 2.93
CA ARG A 103 2.12 12.39 3.75
C ARG A 103 3.12 12.74 4.87
N PHE A 104 4.33 12.20 4.79
CA PHE A 104 5.41 12.34 5.77
C PHE A 104 6.75 12.56 5.06
N CYS A 105 7.83 12.76 5.83
CA CYS A 105 9.17 12.97 5.28
C CYS A 105 9.96 11.66 5.18
N PRO A 106 9.95 10.98 4.02
CA PRO A 106 10.68 9.73 3.84
C PRO A 106 12.17 9.98 3.94
N ASN A 107 12.90 8.90 4.24
CA ASN A 107 14.36 8.91 4.16
C ASN A 107 14.77 8.20 2.88
N ALA A 108 14.74 8.93 1.77
CA ALA A 108 15.03 8.37 0.47
C ALA A 108 16.47 8.71 0.06
N PRO A 109 17.34 7.70 -0.17
CA PRO A 109 18.69 7.94 -0.66
C PRO A 109 18.72 8.42 -2.12
N GLN A 110 17.58 8.33 -2.82
CA GLN A 110 17.42 8.74 -4.22
C GLN A 110 16.27 9.76 -4.35
N PRO A 111 16.21 10.52 -5.45
CA PRO A 111 15.09 11.41 -5.73
C PRO A 111 13.76 10.66 -5.72
N ILE A 112 12.71 11.38 -5.34
CA ILE A 112 11.33 10.92 -5.50
C ILE A 112 10.64 11.86 -6.48
N THR A 113 9.71 11.36 -7.29
CA THR A 113 8.90 12.15 -8.21
C THR A 113 7.42 11.80 -8.08
N GLU A 114 6.55 12.80 -8.30
CA GLU A 114 5.12 12.57 -8.45
C GLU A 114 4.82 11.59 -9.60
N GLN A 115 3.76 10.80 -9.45
CA GLN A 115 3.24 9.85 -10.45
C GLN A 115 1.79 10.21 -10.78
N ASN A 116 1.31 10.00 -12.00
CA ASN A 116 -0.12 10.19 -12.30
C ASN A 116 -0.89 8.88 -12.09
N ILE A 117 -1.08 8.46 -10.84
CA ILE A 117 -1.81 7.22 -10.56
C ILE A 117 -3.30 7.52 -10.64
N ASP A 118 -4.00 6.86 -11.55
CA ASP A 118 -5.44 7.00 -11.70
C ASP A 118 -6.05 5.72 -12.28
N PHE A 119 -6.87 5.05 -11.47
CA PHE A 119 -7.61 3.88 -11.92
C PHE A 119 -8.98 3.77 -11.27
N THR A 120 -9.89 3.11 -11.99
CA THR A 120 -11.24 2.79 -11.54
C THR A 120 -11.47 1.29 -11.61
N VAL A 121 -11.98 0.69 -10.54
CA VAL A 121 -12.27 -0.75 -10.45
C VAL A 121 -13.67 -0.97 -9.87
N ASN A 122 -14.22 -2.15 -10.09
CA ASN A 122 -15.37 -2.62 -9.35
C ASN A 122 -14.97 -2.71 -7.87
N PHE A 123 -15.79 -2.17 -6.99
CA PHE A 123 -15.52 -2.19 -5.56
C PHE A 123 -15.84 -3.59 -5.03
N ASN A 124 -14.82 -4.25 -4.49
CA ASN A 124 -14.91 -5.52 -3.78
C ASN A 124 -15.73 -6.59 -4.54
N PRO A 125 -15.39 -6.89 -5.82
CA PRO A 125 -16.27 -7.56 -6.77
C PRO A 125 -16.62 -9.02 -6.43
N ASP A 126 -15.79 -9.71 -5.65
CA ASP A 126 -15.86 -11.17 -5.47
C ASP A 126 -16.34 -11.61 -4.07
N VAL A 127 -16.98 -10.74 -3.29
CA VAL A 127 -17.53 -11.06 -1.95
C VAL A 127 -18.76 -11.98 -1.94
N SER A 128 -18.94 -12.84 -2.96
CA SER A 128 -19.84 -13.97 -2.80
C SER A 128 -19.31 -14.81 -1.63
N ILE A 129 -20.16 -15.11 -0.64
CA ILE A 129 -19.79 -15.76 0.63
C ILE A 129 -19.14 -17.16 0.46
N ASN A 130 -19.11 -17.66 -0.78
CA ASN A 130 -18.59 -18.97 -1.19
C ASN A 130 -17.33 -18.88 -2.09
N SER A 131 -16.87 -17.67 -2.45
CA SER A 131 -15.63 -17.47 -3.19
C SER A 131 -14.50 -17.17 -2.21
N LEU A 132 -13.72 -18.20 -1.86
CA LEU A 132 -12.36 -17.95 -1.38
C LEU A 132 -11.56 -17.50 -2.60
N ASN A 133 -11.29 -16.20 -2.74
CA ASN A 133 -10.50 -15.74 -3.88
C ASN A 133 -9.12 -16.41 -3.90
N HIS A 134 -8.46 -16.58 -2.74
CA HIS A 134 -7.35 -17.51 -2.57
C HIS A 134 -7.24 -18.02 -1.12
N ASN A 135 -6.99 -19.32 -0.93
CA ASN A 135 -6.63 -19.91 0.37
C ASN A 135 -5.38 -20.78 0.20
N PRO A 136 -4.19 -20.18 -0.01
CA PRO A 136 -2.98 -20.95 -0.18
C PRO A 136 -2.73 -21.82 1.05
N THR A 137 -2.71 -23.14 0.87
CA THR A 137 -2.42 -24.11 1.95
C THR A 137 -0.94 -24.49 2.03
N SER A 138 -0.08 -23.81 1.26
CA SER A 138 1.36 -24.06 1.28
C SER A 138 2.12 -22.78 0.94
N VAL A 139 3.40 -22.74 1.32
CA VAL A 139 4.32 -21.66 0.95
C VAL A 139 4.43 -21.55 -0.57
N ALA A 140 4.47 -22.66 -1.31
CA ALA A 140 4.53 -22.63 -2.77
C ALA A 140 3.25 -22.03 -3.39
N ALA A 141 2.07 -22.33 -2.83
CA ALA A 141 0.81 -21.73 -3.27
C ALA A 141 0.76 -20.23 -2.94
N LEU A 142 1.27 -19.84 -1.77
CA LEU A 142 1.40 -18.43 -1.40
C LEU A 142 2.36 -17.72 -2.37
N ASP A 143 3.56 -18.24 -2.57
CA ASP A 143 4.58 -17.72 -3.49
C ASP A 143 4.02 -17.59 -4.91
N ALA A 144 3.21 -18.55 -5.38
CA ALA A 144 2.58 -18.48 -6.69
C ALA A 144 1.56 -17.33 -6.82
N ILE A 145 0.98 -16.88 -5.70
CA ILE A 145 0.07 -15.73 -5.64
C ILE A 145 0.87 -14.44 -5.51
N VAL A 146 1.79 -14.37 -4.53
CA VAL A 146 2.45 -13.12 -4.15
C VAL A 146 3.70 -12.83 -4.96
N CYS A 147 4.54 -13.84 -5.23
CA CYS A 147 5.84 -13.71 -5.90
C CYS A 147 5.75 -13.84 -7.44
N ASN A 148 4.55 -13.70 -8.01
CA ASN A 148 4.33 -13.78 -9.45
C ASN A 148 4.08 -12.37 -10.01
N LEU A 149 5.12 -11.72 -10.54
CA LEU A 149 4.99 -10.39 -11.15
C LEU A 149 3.95 -10.39 -12.28
N SER A 150 3.88 -11.46 -13.06
CA SER A 150 2.97 -11.60 -14.20
C SER A 150 1.50 -11.62 -13.79
N SER A 151 1.16 -12.22 -12.64
CA SER A 151 -0.22 -12.20 -12.13
C SER A 151 -0.62 -10.83 -11.58
N GLN A 152 0.33 -9.96 -11.27
CA GLN A 152 0.05 -8.60 -10.80
C GLN A 152 -0.05 -7.58 -11.92
N ILE A 153 0.44 -7.88 -13.12
CA ILE A 153 0.25 -7.01 -14.30
C ILE A 153 -1.23 -6.91 -14.67
N LEU A 154 -1.98 -8.00 -14.53
CA LEU A 154 -3.38 -8.09 -14.91
C LEU A 154 -4.26 -8.25 -13.67
N ALA A 155 -5.13 -7.27 -13.41
CA ALA A 155 -6.22 -7.49 -12.47
C ALA A 155 -7.20 -8.51 -13.06
N PRO A 156 -7.87 -9.35 -12.23
CA PRO A 156 -8.93 -10.24 -12.69
C PRO A 156 -9.98 -9.50 -13.52
N ALA A 157 -10.56 -10.16 -14.53
CA ALA A 157 -11.57 -9.52 -15.38
C ALA A 157 -12.79 -9.01 -14.57
N SER A 158 -13.11 -9.66 -13.43
CA SER A 158 -14.16 -9.23 -12.49
C SER A 158 -13.89 -7.86 -11.87
N SER A 159 -12.64 -7.39 -11.82
CA SER A 159 -12.29 -6.05 -11.34
C SER A 159 -12.74 -4.94 -12.28
N ASN A 160 -12.94 -5.22 -13.57
CA ASN A 160 -13.20 -4.21 -14.60
C ASN A 160 -12.25 -3.00 -14.47
N LEU A 161 -10.96 -3.27 -14.26
CA LEU A 161 -9.93 -2.24 -14.10
C LEU A 161 -9.87 -1.34 -15.34
N VAL A 162 -10.00 -0.04 -15.10
CA VAL A 162 -9.79 1.03 -16.09
C VAL A 162 -8.67 1.91 -15.58
N ILE A 163 -7.58 2.02 -16.34
CA ILE A 163 -6.45 2.91 -16.04
C ILE A 163 -6.68 4.22 -16.80
N ASN A 164 -6.80 5.34 -16.09
CA ASN A 164 -6.92 6.69 -16.68
C ASN A 164 -5.61 7.49 -16.57
N GLY A 165 -4.65 7.00 -15.79
CA GLY A 165 -3.35 7.63 -15.55
C GLY A 165 -2.18 6.84 -16.15
N ASP A 166 -1.04 6.86 -15.48
CA ASP A 166 0.16 6.15 -15.88
C ASP A 166 -0.03 4.61 -15.76
N PRO A 167 0.71 3.81 -16.56
CA PRO A 167 0.66 2.36 -16.47
C PRO A 167 1.00 1.82 -15.08
N LEU A 168 0.13 1.00 -14.50
CA LEU A 168 0.26 0.42 -13.16
C LEU A 168 0.87 -0.98 -13.20
N ILE A 169 2.01 -1.14 -13.89
CA ILE A 169 2.60 -2.47 -14.17
C ILE A 169 3.02 -3.19 -12.88
N THR A 170 3.71 -2.50 -11.98
CA THR A 170 4.26 -3.07 -10.74
C THR A 170 3.40 -2.77 -9.51
N VAL A 171 2.37 -1.91 -9.65
CA VAL A 171 1.50 -1.50 -8.56
C VAL A 171 0.46 -2.59 -8.32
N ALA A 172 0.49 -3.18 -7.12
CA ALA A 172 -0.50 -4.13 -6.65
C ALA A 172 -1.69 -3.42 -5.98
N ALA A 173 -1.42 -2.31 -5.30
CA ALA A 173 -2.41 -1.58 -4.51
C ALA A 173 -2.02 -0.13 -4.24
N ILE A 174 -2.95 0.62 -3.67
CA ILE A 174 -2.71 1.95 -3.10
C ILE A 174 -3.07 1.92 -1.63
N SER A 175 -2.12 2.33 -0.80
CA SER A 175 -2.32 2.44 0.65
C SER A 175 -3.18 3.66 1.01
N ILE A 176 -3.67 3.71 2.26
CA ILE A 176 -4.57 4.79 2.72
C ILE A 176 -3.97 6.19 2.66
N ASP A 177 -2.64 6.30 2.67
CA ASP A 177 -1.91 7.55 2.50
C ASP A 177 -1.50 7.81 1.04
N GLY A 178 -2.07 7.06 0.09
CA GLY A 178 -1.87 7.26 -1.35
C GLY A 178 -0.58 6.68 -1.91
N VAL A 179 0.30 6.10 -1.08
CA VAL A 179 1.55 5.51 -1.55
C VAL A 179 1.27 4.16 -2.24
N PRO A 180 1.90 3.89 -3.40
CA PRO A 180 1.81 2.60 -4.07
C PRO A 180 2.36 1.47 -3.21
N ILE A 181 1.64 0.37 -3.18
CA ILE A 181 2.17 -0.91 -2.73
C ILE A 181 2.52 -1.69 -3.99
N LEU A 182 3.81 -1.98 -4.18
CA LEU A 182 4.27 -2.78 -5.32
C LEU A 182 4.21 -4.27 -5.00
N ASN A 183 4.56 -5.08 -5.99
CA ASN A 183 4.82 -6.50 -5.82
C ASN A 183 5.79 -6.77 -4.66
N VAL A 184 5.65 -7.92 -4.00
CA VAL A 184 6.57 -8.36 -2.95
C VAL A 184 8.00 -8.57 -3.45
N ASN A 185 8.20 -8.75 -4.75
CA ASN A 185 9.48 -8.84 -5.40
C ASN A 185 9.99 -7.47 -5.84
N SER A 186 11.28 -7.25 -5.63
CA SER A 186 12.07 -6.19 -6.26
C SER A 186 12.04 -6.27 -7.78
N ALA A 187 12.57 -5.22 -8.44
CA ALA A 187 12.81 -5.21 -9.89
C ALA A 187 13.72 -6.37 -10.37
N ASN A 188 14.49 -6.98 -9.48
CA ASN A 188 15.34 -8.14 -9.77
C ASN A 188 14.61 -9.49 -9.60
N ASN A 189 13.28 -9.47 -9.41
CA ASN A 189 12.46 -10.65 -9.13
C ASN A 189 12.94 -11.44 -7.89
N ALA A 190 13.35 -10.72 -6.84
CA ALA A 190 13.80 -11.27 -5.57
C ALA A 190 13.15 -10.53 -4.40
N ASP A 191 13.03 -11.18 -3.25
CA ASP A 191 12.63 -10.55 -1.99
C ASP A 191 13.56 -9.33 -1.72
N PRO A 192 13.02 -8.10 -1.59
CA PRO A 192 13.83 -6.89 -1.41
C PRO A 192 14.52 -6.84 -0.04
N PHE A 193 14.01 -7.58 0.95
CA PHE A 193 14.49 -7.58 2.33
C PHE A 193 15.42 -8.76 2.63
N TYR A 194 15.16 -9.92 2.01
CA TYR A 194 15.96 -11.14 2.17
C TYR A 194 16.30 -11.79 0.82
N PRO A 195 16.96 -11.08 -0.10
CA PRO A 195 17.25 -11.62 -1.42
C PRO A 195 18.17 -12.83 -1.34
N THR A 196 17.95 -13.82 -2.21
CA THR A 196 18.86 -14.95 -2.38
C THR A 196 19.82 -14.71 -3.53
N GLY A 197 21.06 -15.20 -3.42
CA GLY A 197 22.10 -15.00 -4.44
C GLY A 197 22.91 -13.71 -4.22
N ASN A 198 23.55 -13.20 -5.27
CA ASN A 198 24.38 -11.99 -5.22
C ASN A 198 23.57 -10.70 -5.48
N ILE A 199 22.35 -10.63 -4.93
CA ILE A 199 21.48 -9.44 -5.04
C ILE A 199 21.58 -8.66 -3.73
N SER A 200 21.77 -7.34 -3.83
CA SER A 200 21.85 -6.47 -2.65
C SER A 200 20.47 -6.27 -2.03
N VAL A 201 20.43 -6.24 -0.70
CA VAL A 201 19.23 -5.86 0.05
C VAL A 201 18.87 -4.41 -0.28
N GLU A 202 17.59 -4.15 -0.51
CA GLU A 202 17.11 -2.79 -0.78
C GLU A 202 17.12 -1.96 0.51
N ILE A 203 17.54 -0.70 0.39
CA ILE A 203 17.64 0.21 1.53
C ILE A 203 16.28 0.90 1.71
N VAL A 204 15.60 0.59 2.81
CA VAL A 204 14.30 1.17 3.16
C VAL A 204 14.38 2.07 4.40
N ASP A 205 13.46 3.01 4.48
CA ASP A 205 13.28 3.83 5.67
C ASP A 205 12.52 3.09 6.79
N ALA A 206 12.33 3.70 7.95
CA ALA A 206 11.61 3.10 9.08
C ALA A 206 10.12 2.85 8.81
N CYS A 207 9.59 3.39 7.71
CA CYS A 207 8.25 3.13 7.21
C CYS A 207 8.24 2.00 6.19
N LEU A 208 9.38 1.35 5.94
CA LEU A 208 9.55 0.22 5.03
C LEU A 208 9.25 0.61 3.57
N GLY A 209 9.40 1.89 3.26
CA GLY A 209 9.30 2.40 1.90
C GLY A 209 10.63 2.88 1.34
N HIS A 210 10.72 2.93 0.02
CA HIS A 210 11.87 3.45 -0.71
C HIS A 210 11.50 3.86 -2.15
N PRO A 211 12.29 4.70 -2.83
CA PRO A 211 12.12 4.99 -4.25
C PRO A 211 12.63 3.83 -5.12
N ASN A 212 11.89 3.49 -6.18
CA ASN A 212 12.39 2.61 -7.23
C ASN A 212 13.30 3.36 -8.23
N GLN A 213 13.76 2.65 -9.28
CA GLN A 213 14.62 3.21 -10.34
C GLN A 213 13.95 4.33 -11.16
N GLN A 214 12.62 4.45 -11.09
CA GLN A 214 11.83 5.51 -11.71
C GLN A 214 11.45 6.62 -10.70
N ASN A 215 12.12 6.65 -9.54
CA ASN A 215 11.88 7.62 -8.46
C ASN A 215 10.45 7.58 -7.88
N MET A 216 9.72 6.46 -8.03
CA MET A 216 8.44 6.25 -7.36
C MET A 216 8.69 5.71 -5.95
N TYR A 217 8.34 6.49 -4.94
CA TYR A 217 8.31 6.01 -3.56
C TYR A 217 7.18 4.99 -3.40
N HIS A 218 7.46 3.87 -2.75
CA HIS A 218 6.51 2.78 -2.62
C HIS A 218 6.80 1.89 -1.41
N TYR A 219 5.83 1.05 -1.07
CA TYR A 219 5.96 -0.04 -0.09
C TYR A 219 6.01 -1.40 -0.81
N HIS A 220 6.76 -2.35 -0.25
CA HIS A 220 6.64 -3.78 -0.58
C HIS A 220 5.81 -4.56 0.44
N ILE A 221 5.64 -3.99 1.63
CA ILE A 221 5.06 -4.63 2.80
C ILE A 221 4.17 -3.64 3.55
N GLY A 222 3.20 -4.14 4.31
CA GLY A 222 2.37 -3.30 5.15
C GLY A 222 3.19 -2.49 6.16
N THR A 223 2.81 -1.23 6.35
CA THR A 223 3.43 -0.32 7.31
C THR A 223 2.38 0.50 8.04
N ALA A 224 2.55 0.70 9.35
CA ALA A 224 1.67 1.56 10.12
C ALA A 224 1.95 3.05 9.95
N CYS A 225 3.02 3.45 9.24
CA CYS A 225 3.25 4.85 8.91
C CYS A 225 2.15 5.46 8.04
N ALA A 226 1.48 4.63 7.23
CA ALA A 226 0.31 5.05 6.48
C ALA A 226 -0.86 5.39 7.43
N LEU A 227 -0.92 4.79 8.63
CA LEU A 227 -2.00 4.99 9.62
C LEU A 227 -1.70 6.09 10.63
N THR A 228 -0.47 6.15 11.14
CA THR A 228 0.01 7.20 12.05
C THR A 228 1.19 7.91 11.43
N LEU A 229 1.08 9.24 11.34
CA LEU A 229 2.19 10.09 10.91
C LEU A 229 3.37 9.93 11.88
N PRO A 230 4.56 9.53 11.38
CA PRO A 230 5.76 9.55 12.20
C PRO A 230 6.11 11.00 12.59
N ASN A 231 6.63 11.18 13.79
CA ASN A 231 7.08 12.49 14.25
C ASN A 231 8.43 12.83 13.58
N GLY A 232 8.44 13.90 12.78
CA GLY A 232 9.65 14.41 12.13
C GLY A 232 10.12 13.54 10.96
N SER A 233 11.41 13.65 10.63
CA SER A 233 12.01 12.88 9.53
C SER A 233 12.23 11.43 9.92
N ILE A 234 11.93 10.54 8.99
CA ILE A 234 12.05 9.11 9.21
C ILE A 234 13.53 8.70 9.22
N ALA A 235 13.90 7.76 10.08
CA ALA A 235 15.25 7.20 10.08
C ALA A 235 15.38 6.07 9.04
N GLN A 236 16.59 5.78 8.59
CA GLN A 236 16.85 4.55 7.81
C GLN A 236 16.58 3.32 8.67
N CYS A 237 15.99 2.27 8.10
CA CYS A 237 15.73 1.00 8.80
C CYS A 237 17.02 0.39 9.37
N THR A 238 18.15 0.55 8.66
CA THR A 238 19.48 0.10 9.09
C THR A 238 19.92 0.69 10.43
N ASN A 239 19.40 1.86 10.81
CA ASN A 239 19.70 2.54 12.07
C ASN A 239 18.73 2.16 13.21
N ILE A 240 17.73 1.31 12.95
CA ILE A 240 16.75 0.86 13.93
C ILE A 240 16.95 -0.64 14.15
N PRO A 241 17.54 -1.08 15.28
CA PRO A 241 17.87 -2.49 15.50
C PRO A 241 16.70 -3.46 15.32
N SER A 242 15.48 -3.08 15.74
CA SER A 242 14.29 -3.90 15.54
C SER A 242 13.93 -4.05 14.06
N CYS A 243 14.14 -3.01 13.26
CA CYS A 243 13.88 -3.02 11.82
C CYS A 243 14.95 -3.82 11.06
N SER A 244 16.24 -3.50 11.28
CA SER A 244 17.35 -4.11 10.55
C SER A 244 17.57 -5.59 10.86
N THR A 245 17.17 -6.06 12.05
CA THR A 245 17.32 -7.47 12.44
C THR A 245 16.22 -8.35 11.86
N ASN A 246 14.97 -7.87 11.91
CA ASN A 246 13.81 -8.64 11.47
C ASN A 246 12.70 -7.70 10.97
N ILE A 247 12.76 -7.37 9.67
CA ILE A 247 11.81 -6.48 9.01
C ILE A 247 10.38 -7.00 9.12
N ALA A 248 10.20 -8.33 9.08
CA ALA A 248 8.90 -8.94 9.20
C ALA A 248 8.24 -8.65 10.56
N ASN A 249 8.95 -8.99 11.65
CA ASN A 249 8.47 -8.71 12.99
C ASN A 249 8.32 -7.21 13.24
N TYR A 250 9.21 -6.38 12.67
CA TYR A 250 9.12 -4.94 12.76
C TYR A 250 7.86 -4.38 12.08
N SER A 251 7.56 -4.81 10.85
CA SER A 251 6.34 -4.48 10.12
C SER A 251 5.11 -4.80 10.94
N ILE A 252 4.99 -6.03 11.46
CA ILE A 252 3.85 -6.44 12.29
C ILE A 252 3.76 -5.58 13.56
N SER A 253 4.89 -5.37 14.26
CA SER A 253 4.94 -4.60 15.49
C SER A 253 4.50 -3.14 15.31
N SER A 254 4.66 -2.59 14.10
CA SER A 254 4.17 -1.24 13.79
C SER A 254 2.64 -1.14 13.93
N PHE A 255 1.93 -2.26 13.80
CA PHE A 255 0.48 -2.35 13.97
C PHE A 255 0.02 -2.66 15.41
N ASN A 256 0.91 -2.62 16.41
CA ASN A 256 0.55 -2.94 17.80
C ASN A 256 -0.59 -2.08 18.40
N GLN A 257 -0.79 -0.86 17.89
CA GLN A 257 -1.91 0.02 18.27
C GLN A 257 -3.18 -0.21 17.43
N TYR A 258 -3.12 -1.09 16.44
CA TYR A 258 -4.14 -1.38 15.44
C TYR A 258 -4.51 -2.88 15.44
N ARG A 259 -4.67 -3.46 16.64
CA ARG A 259 -5.01 -4.89 16.82
C ARG A 259 -6.50 -5.17 16.60
N THR A 260 -7.02 -4.68 15.48
CA THR A 260 -8.37 -4.93 14.97
C THR A 260 -8.29 -4.94 13.44
N ILE A 261 -9.37 -5.36 12.77
CA ILE A 261 -9.52 -5.19 11.32
C ILE A 261 -9.31 -3.70 10.98
N THR A 262 -8.16 -3.41 10.37
CA THR A 262 -7.72 -2.04 10.08
C THR A 262 -7.48 -1.95 8.59
N VAL A 263 -8.18 -1.05 7.91
CA VAL A 263 -7.96 -0.80 6.49
C VAL A 263 -6.58 -0.15 6.33
N ILE A 264 -5.76 -0.72 5.45
CA ILE A 264 -4.44 -0.16 5.11
C ILE A 264 -4.32 0.23 3.63
N GLY A 265 -5.29 -0.14 2.80
CA GLY A 265 -5.33 0.25 1.40
C GLY A 265 -6.43 -0.43 0.60
N ILE A 266 -6.34 -0.27 -0.72
CA ILE A 266 -7.16 -0.96 -1.72
C ILE A 266 -6.31 -1.50 -2.85
N ALA A 267 -6.54 -2.77 -3.20
CA ALA A 267 -5.88 -3.45 -4.29
C ALA A 267 -6.37 -2.96 -5.66
N LYS A 268 -5.53 -3.12 -6.68
CA LYS A 268 -5.82 -2.77 -8.08
C LYS A 268 -6.95 -3.61 -8.69
N ASP A 269 -7.39 -4.66 -8.01
CA ASP A 269 -8.55 -5.47 -8.38
C ASP A 269 -9.84 -5.05 -7.65
N GLY A 270 -9.77 -4.06 -6.75
CA GLY A 270 -10.89 -3.54 -5.98
C GLY A 270 -11.11 -4.14 -4.60
N HIS A 271 -10.27 -5.08 -4.17
CA HIS A 271 -10.37 -5.65 -2.82
C HIS A 271 -9.76 -4.74 -1.74
N ILE A 272 -10.38 -4.73 -0.57
CA ILE A 272 -9.88 -4.00 0.59
C ILE A 272 -8.66 -4.73 1.15
N ILE A 273 -7.63 -3.97 1.52
CA ILE A 273 -6.44 -4.50 2.19
C ILE A 273 -6.52 -4.18 3.67
N TYR A 274 -6.39 -5.21 4.49
CA TYR A 274 -6.39 -5.10 5.94
C TYR A 274 -4.99 -5.30 6.54
N GLY A 275 -4.76 -4.66 7.69
CA GLY A 275 -3.60 -4.88 8.55
C GLY A 275 -3.60 -6.26 9.21
N PRO A 276 -2.54 -6.62 9.94
CA PRO A 276 -2.21 -8.02 10.26
C PRO A 276 -3.10 -8.69 11.32
N TYR A 277 -4.11 -7.99 11.84
CA TYR A 277 -4.94 -8.48 12.94
C TYR A 277 -6.38 -8.70 12.49
N ASP A 278 -7.00 -9.76 13.00
CA ASP A 278 -8.43 -10.02 12.82
C ASP A 278 -9.30 -9.17 13.76
N SER A 279 -10.60 -9.43 13.77
CA SER A 279 -11.56 -8.73 14.63
C SER A 279 -11.39 -8.99 16.12
N THR A 280 -10.66 -10.03 16.51
CA THR A 280 -10.35 -10.40 17.90
C THR A 280 -9.02 -9.80 18.37
N GLY A 281 -8.26 -9.18 17.46
CA GLY A 281 -6.90 -8.69 17.71
C GLY A 281 -5.83 -9.78 17.69
N THR A 282 -6.19 -10.94 17.15
CA THR A 282 -5.25 -12.03 16.89
C THR A 282 -4.53 -11.76 15.57
N GLU A 283 -3.21 -11.93 15.57
CA GLU A 283 -2.43 -11.82 14.34
C GLU A 283 -2.85 -12.95 13.39
N VAL A 284 -3.14 -12.59 12.16
CA VAL A 284 -3.48 -13.54 11.10
C VAL A 284 -2.20 -14.25 10.65
N SER A 285 -1.90 -15.38 11.28
CA SER A 285 -0.74 -16.19 10.91
C SER A 285 -1.10 -17.22 9.82
N ILE A 286 -0.20 -17.38 8.85
CA ILE A 286 -0.28 -18.43 7.81
C ILE A 286 0.08 -19.82 8.41
N VAL A 287 0.53 -19.87 9.67
CA VAL A 287 1.14 -21.05 10.31
C VAL A 287 0.11 -22.17 10.61
N ASN A 288 -1.19 -21.90 10.56
CA ASN A 288 -2.22 -22.93 10.70
C ASN A 288 -2.52 -23.72 9.40
N LEU A 289 -1.72 -23.56 8.34
CA LEU A 289 -1.93 -24.23 7.04
C LEU A 289 -1.07 -25.48 6.83
N ALA A 290 -0.24 -25.86 7.81
CA ALA A 290 0.66 -27.02 7.74
C ALA A 290 0.55 -27.97 8.95
N THR A 291 -0.67 -28.16 9.48
CA THR A 291 -1.02 -29.37 10.23
C THR A 291 -1.98 -30.22 9.42
#